data_AF-A0A3G4W7C9-F1
#
_entry.id   AF-A0A3G4W7C9-F1
#
_cell.length_a   1.000
_cell.length_b   1.000
_cell.length_c   1.000
_cell.angle_alpha   90.00
_cell.angle_beta   90.00
_cell.angle_gamma   90.00
#
_symmetry.space_group_name_H-M   'P 1'
#
loop_
_entity.id
_entity.type
_entity.pdbx_description
1 polymer ?
#
loop_
_entity_poly.entity_id
_entity_poly.type
_entity_poly.pdbx_seq_one_letter_code
_entity_poly.pdbx_strand_id
1 'polypeptide(L)'
;MKAPTLPTQRAENLLYALFDAAGDGCHVMTASAGVSTAVVPFHNTGDRTYLGQGIELADVVEATSLTLVGGPCGIVLRTNEEEGTSRVWGWRLDGDAATPLTAGELCRVYSTDWLTGAPLPQEPGLYYDDAPHLPLI
;
A
#
# COMPACT_ATOMS: atom_id res chain seq x y z
N MET A 1 -26.43 15.14 -2.19
CA MET A 1 -25.58 14.43 -1.20
C MET A 1 -25.30 13.05 -1.78
N LYS A 2 -24.06 12.74 -2.17
CA LYS A 2 -23.68 11.39 -2.69
C LYS A 2 -23.85 10.42 -1.50
N ALA A 3 -24.49 9.27 -1.71
CA ALA A 3 -24.61 8.27 -0.65
C ALA A 3 -23.20 7.85 -0.19
N PRO A 4 -22.98 7.58 1.11
CA PRO A 4 -21.67 7.14 1.57
C PRO A 4 -21.32 5.80 0.89
N THR A 5 -20.22 5.80 0.14
CA THR A 5 -19.67 4.59 -0.48
C THR A 5 -19.37 3.57 0.62
N LEU A 6 -19.81 2.32 0.47
CA LEU A 6 -19.51 1.26 1.43
C LEU A 6 -17.99 1.05 1.56
N PRO A 7 -17.45 0.73 2.75
CA PRO A 7 -16.02 0.51 2.96
C PRO A 7 -15.38 -0.47 1.98
N THR A 8 -16.10 -1.54 1.62
CA THR A 8 -15.69 -2.56 0.64
C THR A 8 -15.47 -1.97 -0.75
N GLN A 9 -16.39 -1.12 -1.23
CA GLN A 9 -16.25 -0.47 -2.54
C GLN A 9 -15.07 0.52 -2.56
N ARG A 10 -14.81 1.20 -1.43
CA ARG A 10 -13.63 2.07 -1.29
C ARG A 10 -12.34 1.27 -1.36
N ALA A 11 -12.29 0.14 -0.65
CA ALA A 11 -11.17 -0.78 -0.68
C ALA A 11 -10.91 -1.29 -2.10
N GLU A 12 -11.95 -1.72 -2.82
CA GLU A 12 -11.82 -2.12 -4.23
C GLU A 12 -11.25 -1.00 -5.10
N ASN A 13 -11.82 0.21 -5.06
CA ASN A 13 -11.35 1.33 -5.88
C ASN A 13 -9.89 1.69 -5.57
N LEU A 14 -9.49 1.63 -4.30
CA LEU A 14 -8.13 1.87 -3.86
C LEU A 14 -7.16 0.78 -4.36
N LEU A 15 -7.56 -0.48 -4.25
CA LEU A 15 -6.76 -1.61 -4.70
C LEU A 15 -6.54 -1.57 -6.21
N TYR A 16 -7.58 -1.32 -7.01
CA TYR A 16 -7.43 -1.19 -8.46
C TYR A 16 -6.55 -0.01 -8.84
N ALA A 17 -6.75 1.16 -8.24
CA ALA A 17 -5.89 2.31 -8.50
C ALA A 17 -4.42 2.05 -8.13
N LEU A 18 -4.18 1.29 -7.06
CA LEU A 18 -2.84 0.89 -6.64
C LEU A 18 -2.22 -0.14 -7.58
N PHE A 19 -2.98 -1.16 -8.00
CA PHE A 19 -2.51 -2.15 -8.96
C PHE A 19 -2.16 -1.52 -10.31
N ASP A 20 -2.97 -0.57 -10.78
CA ASP A 20 -2.68 0.18 -12.01
C ASP A 20 -1.42 1.04 -11.85
N ALA A 21 -1.26 1.72 -10.71
CA ALA A 21 -0.09 2.55 -10.44
C ALA A 21 1.21 1.74 -10.35
N ALA A 22 1.14 0.50 -9.86
CA ALA A 22 2.30 -0.35 -9.65
C ALA A 22 3.07 -0.69 -10.95
N GLY A 23 2.39 -0.67 -12.10
CA GLY A 23 2.96 -1.11 -13.37
C GLY A 23 3.26 -2.61 -13.41
N ASP A 24 3.99 -3.08 -14.42
CA ASP A 24 4.42 -4.47 -14.53
C ASP A 24 5.51 -4.80 -13.49
N GLY A 25 5.48 -6.02 -12.94
CA GLY A 25 6.52 -6.48 -12.01
C GLY A 25 5.99 -7.26 -10.80
N CYS A 26 6.88 -7.50 -9.84
CA CYS A 26 6.58 -8.20 -8.59
C CYS A 26 6.47 -7.20 -7.44
N HIS A 27 5.35 -7.24 -6.74
CA HIS A 27 4.99 -6.24 -5.75
C HIS A 27 4.51 -6.89 -4.46
N VAL A 28 4.64 -6.13 -3.37
CA VAL A 28 4.04 -6.44 -2.08
C VAL A 28 3.34 -5.19 -1.58
N MET A 29 2.02 -5.28 -1.42
CA MET A 29 1.24 -4.26 -0.74
C MET A 29 1.16 -4.61 0.75
N THR A 30 1.47 -3.64 1.61
CA THR A 30 1.25 -3.73 3.05
C THR A 30 0.24 -2.66 3.45
N ALA A 31 -0.91 -3.06 3.97
CA ALA A 31 -1.91 -2.15 4.54
C ALA A 31 -1.88 -2.25 6.06
N SER A 32 -1.87 -1.12 6.75
CA SER A 32 -1.80 -1.05 8.20
C SER A 32 -2.87 -0.12 8.76
N ALA A 33 -3.58 -0.56 9.80
CA ALA A 33 -4.49 0.25 10.61
C ALA A 33 -4.36 -0.14 12.08
N GLY A 34 -3.86 0.80 12.90
CA GLY A 34 -3.55 0.51 14.30
C GLY A 34 -2.56 -0.65 14.42
N VAL A 35 -2.98 -1.74 15.06
CA VAL A 35 -2.18 -2.98 15.25
C VAL A 35 -2.42 -4.04 14.17
N SER A 36 -3.38 -3.80 13.27
CA SER A 36 -3.73 -4.74 12.21
C SER A 36 -2.93 -4.43 10.95
N THR A 37 -2.32 -5.47 10.38
CA THR A 37 -1.56 -5.39 9.12
C THR A 37 -2.00 -6.50 8.18
N ALA A 38 -2.24 -6.16 6.91
CA ALA A 38 -2.43 -7.10 5.82
C ALA A 38 -1.27 -6.98 4.84
N VAL A 39 -0.74 -8.11 4.38
CA VAL A 39 0.38 -8.18 3.41
C VAL A 39 -0.08 -8.99 2.22
N VAL A 40 0.00 -8.39 1.03
CA VAL A 40 -0.54 -8.94 -0.22
C VAL A 40 0.55 -8.91 -1.28
N PRO A 41 1.25 -10.03 -1.52
CA PRO A 41 2.08 -10.18 -2.70
C PRO A 41 1.20 -10.25 -3.96
N PHE A 42 1.62 -9.56 -5.02
CA PHE A 42 1.00 -9.64 -6.33
C PHE A 42 2.03 -9.44 -7.45
N HIS A 43 1.68 -9.90 -8.64
CA HIS A 43 2.46 -9.74 -9.86
C HIS A 43 1.58 -9.13 -10.94
N ASN A 44 2.07 -8.09 -11.59
CA ASN A 44 1.41 -7.46 -12.73
C ASN A 44 2.11 -7.84 -14.04
N THR A 45 1.30 -8.16 -15.05
CA THR A 45 1.74 -8.42 -16.43
C THR A 45 0.69 -7.86 -17.38
N GLY A 46 1.03 -6.77 -18.08
CA GLY A 46 0.12 -6.07 -18.97
C GLY A 46 -1.09 -5.53 -18.22
N ASP A 47 -2.28 -5.97 -18.62
CA ASP A 47 -3.56 -5.57 -18.02
C ASP A 47 -4.03 -6.51 -16.89
N ARG A 48 -3.16 -7.41 -16.43
CA ARG A 48 -3.51 -8.44 -15.45
C ARG A 48 -2.72 -8.34 -14.16
N THR A 49 -3.45 -8.41 -13.06
CA THR A 49 -2.92 -8.57 -11.71
C THR A 49 -3.14 -10.00 -11.24
N TYR A 50 -2.07 -10.63 -10.79
CA TYR A 50 -2.04 -11.97 -10.22
C TYR A 50 -1.71 -11.88 -8.73
N LEU A 51 -2.67 -12.18 -7.87
CA LEU A 51 -2.41 -12.26 -6.43
C LEU A 51 -1.57 -13.51 -6.10
N GLY A 52 -0.88 -13.48 -4.96
CA GLY A 52 -0.14 -14.64 -4.45
C GLY A 52 -1.03 -15.88 -4.31
N GLN A 53 -0.43 -17.07 -4.42
CA GLN A 53 -1.15 -18.34 -4.29
C GLN A 53 -1.95 -18.40 -2.99
N GLY A 54 -3.25 -18.73 -3.09
CA GLY A 54 -4.16 -18.83 -1.94
C GLY A 54 -4.67 -17.50 -1.40
N ILE A 55 -4.38 -16.37 -2.07
CA ILE A 55 -4.95 -15.07 -1.77
C ILE A 55 -6.10 -14.79 -2.71
N GLU A 56 -7.30 -14.69 -2.17
CA GLU A 56 -8.50 -14.29 -2.91
C GLU A 56 -8.68 -12.77 -2.84
N LEU A 57 -9.11 -12.16 -3.95
CA LEU A 57 -9.33 -10.71 -4.01
C LEU A 57 -10.38 -10.25 -2.98
N ALA A 58 -11.43 -11.06 -2.75
CA ALA A 58 -12.47 -10.76 -1.78
C ALA A 58 -11.90 -10.60 -0.36
N ASP A 59 -10.96 -11.46 0.04
CA ASP A 59 -10.31 -11.41 1.35
C ASP A 59 -9.42 -10.16 1.48
N VAL A 60 -8.71 -9.81 0.41
CA VAL A 60 -7.89 -8.59 0.36
C VAL A 60 -8.76 -7.33 0.48
N VAL A 61 -9.89 -7.32 -0.22
CA VAL A 61 -10.87 -6.23 -0.16
C VAL A 61 -11.46 -6.12 1.24
N GLU A 62 -11.86 -7.23 1.86
CA GLU A 62 -12.40 -7.24 3.22
C GLU A 62 -11.36 -6.72 4.22
N ALA A 63 -10.14 -7.26 4.20
CA ALA A 63 -9.06 -6.83 5.08
C ALA A 63 -8.73 -5.34 4.90
N THR A 64 -8.65 -4.86 3.65
CA THR A 64 -8.42 -3.45 3.33
C THR A 64 -9.60 -2.57 3.74
N SER A 65 -10.83 -3.07 3.66
CA SER A 65 -12.01 -2.31 4.12
C SER A 65 -12.00 -2.08 5.63
N LEU A 66 -11.51 -3.05 6.40
CA LEU A 66 -11.35 -2.92 7.86
C LEU A 66 -10.30 -1.87 8.21
N THR A 67 -9.23 -1.74 7.43
CA THR A 67 -8.21 -0.70 7.66
C THR A 67 -8.76 0.70 7.44
N LEU A 68 -9.69 0.85 6.49
CA LEU A 68 -10.33 2.13 6.15
C LEU A 68 -11.37 2.64 7.17
N VAL A 69 -11.86 1.80 8.07
CA VAL A 69 -12.94 2.15 9.01
C VAL A 69 -12.40 2.58 10.39
N GLY A 70 -11.12 2.30 10.69
CA GLY A 70 -10.58 2.24 12.05
C GLY A 70 -9.66 3.37 12.53
N GLY A 71 -9.54 4.49 11.81
CA GLY A 71 -8.62 5.59 12.14
C GLY A 71 -7.47 5.73 11.13
N PRO A 72 -6.35 6.41 11.46
CA PRO A 72 -5.26 6.63 10.52
C PRO A 72 -4.74 5.29 10.00
N CYS A 73 -4.89 5.07 8.70
CA CYS A 73 -4.37 3.90 8.02
C CYS A 73 -3.30 4.31 7.01
N GLY A 74 -2.42 3.36 6.71
CA GLY A 74 -1.35 3.54 5.75
C GLY A 74 -1.31 2.36 4.79
N ILE A 75 -1.02 2.64 3.54
CA ILE A 75 -0.63 1.61 2.58
C ILE A 75 0.79 1.90 2.12
N VAL A 76 1.57 0.83 2.02
CA VAL A 76 2.87 0.83 1.40
C VAL A 76 2.85 -0.15 0.25
N LEU A 77 3.36 0.26 -0.90
CA LEU A 77 3.63 -0.60 -2.04
C LEU A 77 5.13 -0.73 -2.20
N ARG A 78 5.66 -1.95 -2.08
CA ARG A 78 7.04 -2.27 -2.40
C ARG A 78 7.10 -2.98 -3.74
N THR A 79 7.88 -2.47 -4.67
CA THR A 79 8.19 -3.12 -5.95
C THR A 79 9.59 -3.68 -5.90
N ASN A 80 9.73 -4.97 -6.16
CA ASN A 80 11.04 -5.61 -6.24
C ASN A 80 11.53 -5.53 -7.68
N GLU A 81 12.69 -4.93 -7.87
CA GLU A 81 13.35 -4.83 -9.17
C GLU A 81 14.36 -5.97 -9.35
N GLU A 82 14.95 -6.05 -10.54
CA GLU A 82 16.07 -6.94 -10.81
C GLU A 82 17.27 -6.57 -9.91
N GLU A 83 18.20 -7.51 -9.76
CA GLU A 83 19.44 -7.34 -8.97
C GLU A 83 19.25 -7.11 -7.46
N GLY A 84 18.05 -7.37 -6.94
CA GLY A 84 17.77 -7.35 -5.49
C GLY A 84 17.53 -5.94 -4.93
N THR A 85 17.27 -4.97 -5.79
CA THR A 85 16.83 -3.64 -5.37
C THR A 85 15.32 -3.59 -5.19
N SER A 86 14.83 -2.61 -4.44
CA SER A 86 13.40 -2.40 -4.24
C SER A 86 13.07 -0.92 -4.15
N ARG A 87 11.91 -0.57 -4.69
CA ARG A 87 11.32 0.78 -4.55
C ARG A 87 10.10 0.73 -3.67
N VAL A 88 9.86 1.81 -2.94
CA VAL A 88 8.72 1.94 -2.04
C VAL A 88 7.96 3.22 -2.31
N TRP A 89 6.65 3.08 -2.46
CA TRP A 89 5.68 4.15 -2.38
C TRP A 89 4.77 3.95 -1.18
N GLY A 90 4.17 5.03 -0.68
CA GLY A 90 3.22 4.93 0.41
C GLY A 90 2.19 6.04 0.39
N TRP A 91 1.05 5.73 0.99
CA TRP A 91 -0.09 6.62 1.10
C TRP A 91 -0.59 6.61 2.53
N ARG A 92 -0.94 7.80 3.02
CA ARG A 92 -1.77 7.96 4.20
C ARG A 92 -3.22 7.94 3.76
N LEU A 93 -4.01 7.12 4.42
CA LEU A 93 -5.43 6.97 4.16
C LEU A 93 -6.21 7.67 5.27
N ASP A 94 -7.12 8.55 4.87
CA ASP A 94 -8.01 9.28 5.77
C ASP A 94 -9.40 9.43 5.12
N GLY A 95 -10.38 8.69 5.62
CA GLY A 95 -11.73 8.65 5.09
C GLY A 95 -11.79 8.17 3.64
N ASP A 96 -12.00 9.11 2.71
CA ASP A 96 -12.08 8.85 1.25
C ASP A 96 -10.81 9.29 0.50
N ALA A 97 -9.78 9.78 1.20
CA ALA A 97 -8.56 10.30 0.60
C ALA A 97 -7.38 9.33 0.77
N ALA A 98 -6.67 9.06 -0.33
CA ALA A 98 -5.33 8.50 -0.32
C ALA A 98 -4.31 9.60 -0.61
N THR A 99 -3.67 10.10 0.44
CA THR A 99 -2.66 11.16 0.33
C THR A 99 -1.29 10.52 0.07
N PRO A 100 -0.64 10.79 -1.08
CA PRO A 100 0.68 10.25 -1.35
C PRO A 100 1.70 10.79 -0.34
N LEU A 101 2.60 9.91 0.10
CA LEU A 101 3.75 10.28 0.89
C LEU A 101 4.93 10.61 -0.01
N THR A 102 5.71 11.59 0.41
CA THR A 102 7.00 11.90 -0.22
C THR A 102 8.05 10.85 0.17
N ALA A 103 9.10 10.73 -0.65
CA ALA A 103 10.26 9.88 -0.36
C ALA A 103 10.86 10.18 1.03
N GLY A 104 10.91 11.46 1.41
CA GLY A 104 11.42 11.90 2.71
C GLY A 104 10.52 11.51 3.90
N GLU A 105 9.20 11.50 3.71
CA GLU A 105 8.27 10.99 4.72
C GLU A 105 8.38 9.48 4.91
N LEU A 106 8.45 8.72 3.80
CA LEU A 106 8.65 7.28 3.84
C LEU A 106 9.97 6.88 4.49
N CYS A 107 11.05 7.57 4.13
CA CYS A 107 12.36 7.35 4.73
C CYS A 107 12.32 7.53 6.25
N ARG A 108 11.65 8.58 6.74
CA ARG A 108 11.45 8.80 8.19
C ARG A 108 10.71 7.64 8.85
N VAL A 109 9.62 7.17 8.24
CA VAL A 109 8.83 6.03 8.74
C VAL A 109 9.66 4.76 8.83
N TYR A 110 10.41 4.43 7.79
CA TYR A 110 11.25 3.21 7.74
C TYR A 110 12.52 3.29 8.59
N SER A 111 13.00 4.51 8.86
CA SER A 111 14.20 4.73 9.68
C SER A 111 13.96 4.67 11.18
N THR A 112 12.73 4.38 11.63
CA THR A 112 12.37 4.37 13.05
C THR A 112 11.64 3.09 13.42
N ASP A 113 12.10 2.41 14.47
CA ASP A 113 11.42 1.27 15.05
C ASP A 113 10.10 1.73 15.67
N TRP A 114 8.98 1.21 15.16
CA TRP A 114 7.64 1.67 15.54
C TRP A 114 7.28 1.36 17.00
N LEU A 115 7.95 0.39 17.63
CA LEU A 115 7.67 -0.02 19.01
C LEU A 115 8.50 0.80 20.02
N THR A 116 9.78 1.03 19.71
CA THR A 116 10.76 1.62 20.63
C THR A 116 11.12 3.06 20.29
N GLY A 117 10.84 3.51 19.07
CA GLY A 117 11.28 4.80 18.54
C GLY A 117 12.78 4.86 18.22
N ALA A 118 13.51 3.75 18.33
CA ALA A 118 14.93 3.70 18.04
C ALA A 118 15.20 3.87 16.54
N PRO A 119 16.31 4.51 16.13
CA PRO A 119 16.68 4.58 14.73
C PRO A 119 17.01 3.18 14.20
N LEU A 120 16.45 2.86 13.04
CA LEU A 120 16.76 1.65 12.28
C LEU A 120 17.81 1.96 11.21
N PRO A 121 18.76 1.03 10.96
CA PRO A 121 19.66 1.16 9.83
C PRO A 121 18.87 1.10 8.52
N GLN A 122 19.36 1.80 7.49
CA GLN A 122 18.77 1.70 6.16
C GLN A 122 18.94 0.28 5.61
N GLU A 123 17.86 -0.27 5.04
CA GLU A 123 17.91 -1.53 4.30
C GLU A 123 18.71 -1.33 3.00
N PRO A 124 19.78 -2.11 2.77
CA PRO A 124 20.56 -2.01 1.53
C PRO A 124 19.69 -2.31 0.30
N GLY A 125 19.81 -1.48 -0.74
CA GLY A 125 19.06 -1.65 -1.99
C GLY A 125 17.60 -1.17 -1.93
N LEU A 126 17.15 -0.60 -0.81
CA LEU A 126 15.82 -0.01 -0.67
C LEU A 126 15.84 1.49 -1.01
N TYR A 127 15.01 1.87 -1.97
CA TYR A 127 14.82 3.24 -2.42
C TYR A 127 13.39 3.73 -2.11
N TYR A 128 13.27 5.00 -1.73
CA TYR A 128 11.98 5.65 -1.49
C TYR A 128 11.75 6.68 -2.59
N ASP A 129 10.56 6.67 -3.17
CA ASP A 129 10.15 7.62 -4.19
C ASP A 129 8.87 8.35 -3.74
N ASP A 130 8.62 9.52 -4.34
CA ASP A 130 7.36 10.22 -4.16
C ASP A 130 6.22 9.38 -4.76
N ALA A 131 5.24 9.04 -3.93
CA ALA A 131 4.12 8.22 -4.37
C ALA A 131 3.23 8.99 -5.36
N PRO A 132 2.70 8.33 -6.41
CA PRO A 132 1.78 8.97 -7.32
C PRO A 132 0.43 9.27 -6.64
N HIS A 133 -0.30 10.25 -7.17
CA HIS A 133 -1.70 10.42 -6.82
C HIS A 133 -2.53 9.27 -7.40
N LEU A 134 -3.35 8.63 -6.57
CA LEU A 134 -4.25 7.57 -6.99
C LEU A 134 -5.59 8.18 -7.45
N PRO A 135 -6.09 7.85 -8.65
CA PRO A 135 -7.39 8.32 -9.12
C PRO A 135 -8.52 7.53 -8.46
N LEU A 136 -8.96 7.97 -7.28
CA LEU A 136 -10.12 7.39 -6.58
C LEU A 136 -11.42 8.01 -7.14
N ILE A 137 -12.35 7.19 -7.63
CA ILE A 137 -13.64 7.60 -8.24
C ILE A 137 -14.83 7.27 -7.31
#